data_AF-A0A699ZE95-F1
#
_entry.id   AF-A0A699ZE95-F1
#
_cell.length_a   1.000
_cell.length_b   1.000
_cell.length_c   1.000
_cell.angle_alpha   90.00
_cell.angle_beta   90.00
_cell.angle_gamma   90.00
#
_symmetry.space_group_name_H-M   'P 1'
#
loop_
_entity.id
_entity.type
_entity.pdbx_description
1 polymer ?
#
loop_
_entity_poly.entity_id
_entity_poly.type
_entity_poly.pdbx_seq_one_letter_code
_entity_poly.pdbx_strand_id
1 'polypeptide(L)' 'MVVEAAAPAAPAAPAASAALVPVGHVWIQGDNLLHSLDSRVYGPVPAALLRGRVLYQAGPG' A
#
# COMPACT_ATOMS: atom_id res chain seq x y z
N MET A 1 29.63 6.60 -1.46
CA MET A 1 28.46 7.49 -1.25
C MET A 1 28.07 8.00 -2.63
N VAL A 2 27.26 7.23 -3.36
CA VAL A 2 26.77 7.64 -4.68
C VAL A 2 25.33 8.08 -4.47
N VAL A 3 25.07 9.34 -4.77
CA VAL A 3 23.74 9.92 -4.85
C VAL A 3 23.15 9.44 -6.18
N GLU A 4 22.10 8.63 -6.14
CA GLU A 4 21.35 8.26 -7.35
C GLU A 4 20.29 9.35 -7.56
N ALA A 5 20.56 10.22 -8.55
CA ALA A 5 19.62 11.17 -9.09
C ALA A 5 18.86 10.48 -10.24
N ALA A 6 17.56 10.25 -10.08
CA ALA A 6 16.73 9.65 -11.12
C ALA A 6 16.48 10.63 -12.28
N ALA A 7 16.88 10.22 -13.49
CA ALA A 7 16.70 10.90 -14.78
C ALA A 7 15.26 10.71 -15.36
N PRO A 8 14.83 11.44 -16.42
CA PRO A 8 13.48 12.00 -16.54
C PRO A 8 12.41 11.05 -17.10
N ALA A 9 11.16 11.34 -16.71
CA ALA A 9 9.96 10.58 -17.06
C ALA A 9 9.53 10.76 -18.53
N ALA A 10 9.22 9.64 -19.19
CA ALA A 10 8.39 9.61 -20.41
C ALA A 10 6.93 9.99 -20.05
N PRO A 11 6.13 10.57 -20.98
CA PRO A 11 4.76 10.98 -20.65
C PRO A 11 3.81 9.77 -20.76
N ALA A 12 3.39 9.21 -19.62
CA ALA A 12 2.50 8.06 -19.58
C ALA A 12 1.42 8.21 -18.49
N ALA A 13 0.20 8.53 -18.92
CA ALA A 13 -1.05 8.59 -18.13
C ALA A 13 -1.04 9.58 -16.94
N PRO A 14 -2.20 10.12 -16.49
CA PRO A 14 -2.21 10.88 -15.24
C PRO A 14 -1.72 9.96 -14.12
N ALA A 15 -0.48 10.18 -13.68
CA ALA A 15 0.14 9.41 -12.62
C ALA A 15 -0.77 9.53 -11.40
N ALA A 16 -1.43 8.43 -11.02
CA ALA A 16 -2.17 8.36 -9.78
C ALA A 16 -1.24 8.87 -8.68
N SER A 17 -1.67 9.89 -7.94
CA SER A 17 -0.86 10.48 -6.88
C SER A 17 -0.44 9.38 -5.92
N ALA A 18 0.85 9.02 -5.95
CA ALA A 18 1.38 7.96 -5.10
C ALA A 18 1.17 8.37 -3.64
N ALA A 19 0.35 7.62 -2.90
CA ALA A 19 0.10 7.90 -1.50
C ALA A 19 1.40 7.70 -0.70
N LEU A 20 1.86 8.76 -0.03
CA LEU A 20 3.04 8.68 0.84
C LEU A 20 2.68 7.91 2.11
N VAL A 21 3.39 6.82 2.38
CA VAL A 21 3.24 6.03 3.62
C VAL A 21 4.34 6.45 4.61
N PRO A 22 3.99 7.04 5.76
CA PRO A 22 4.98 7.42 6.77
C PRO A 22 5.73 6.21 7.32
N VAL A 23 6.95 6.44 7.83
CA VAL A 23 7.72 5.38 8.52
C VAL A 23 6.90 4.83 9.68
N GLY A 24 6.87 3.50 9.80
CA GLY A 24 6.07 2.81 10.83
C GLY A 24 4.59 2.68 10.50
N HIS A 25 4.15 3.08 9.30
CA HIS A 25 2.81 2.84 8.79
C HIS A 25 2.81 1.85 7.64
N VAL A 26 1.65 1.26 7.39
CA VAL A 26 1.41 0.35 6.27
C VAL A 26 0.20 0.83 5.48
N TRP A 27 0.26 0.66 4.16
CA TRP A 27 -0.90 0.81 3.29
C TRP A 27 -1.57 -0.55 3.13
N ILE A 28 -2.87 -0.62 3.44
CA ILE A 28 -3.65 -1.85 3.33
C ILE A 28 -4.71 -1.64 2.27
N GLN A 29 -4.83 -2.58 1.35
CA GLN A 29 -5.86 -2.59 0.32
C GLN A 29 -6.49 -3.97 0.26
N GLY A 30 -7.82 -4.03 0.21
CA GLY A 30 -8.52 -5.27 -0.02
C GLY A 30 -8.54 -5.63 -1.51
N ASP A 31 -8.70 -6.91 -1.80
CA ASP A 31 -8.84 -7.46 -3.16
C ASP A 31 -10.20 -7.12 -3.79
N ASN A 32 -11.26 -6.99 -2.97
CA ASN A 32 -12.58 -6.54 -3.42
C ASN A 32 -12.66 -5.00 -3.46
N LEU A 33 -12.06 -4.42 -4.50
CA LEU A 33 -11.92 -2.97 -4.66
C LEU A 33 -13.21 -2.16 -4.45
N LEU A 34 -14.38 -2.72 -4.77
CA LEU A 34 -15.67 -2.04 -4.70
C LEU A 34 -16.29 -2.05 -3.29
N HIS A 35 -15.94 -3.02 -2.47
CA HIS A 35 -16.54 -3.22 -1.14
C HIS A 35 -15.52 -3.16 0.00
N SER A 36 -14.24 -2.97 -0.29
CA SER A 36 -13.21 -2.81 0.72
C SER A 36 -13.16 -1.38 1.24
N LEU A 37 -13.39 -1.23 2.55
CA LEU A 37 -13.07 -0.02 3.30
C LEU A 37 -11.63 -0.16 3.80
N ASP A 38 -10.71 0.47 3.08
CA ASP A 38 -9.28 0.27 3.27
C ASP A 38 -8.50 1.61 3.25
N SER A 39 -7.17 1.57 3.13
CA SER A 39 -6.34 2.77 3.19
C SER A 39 -6.67 3.81 2.12
N ARG A 40 -7.38 3.45 1.05
CA ARG A 40 -7.93 4.42 0.08
C ARG A 40 -8.91 5.41 0.70
N VAL A 41 -9.56 5.03 1.80
CA VAL A 41 -10.58 5.83 2.49
C VAL A 41 -10.01 6.49 3.74
N TYR A 42 -9.35 5.74 4.63
CA TYR A 42 -8.86 6.24 5.92
C TYR A 42 -7.36 6.54 5.97
N GLY A 43 -6.60 6.24 4.90
CA GLY A 43 -5.16 6.45 4.84
C GLY A 43 -4.30 5.33 5.44
N PRO A 44 -2.99 5.57 5.62
CA PRO A 44 -2.05 4.59 6.17
C PRO A 44 -2.37 4.20 7.62
N VAL A 45 -2.14 2.94 7.98
CA VAL A 45 -2.40 2.39 9.33
C VAL A 45 -1.09 2.20 10.09
N PRO A 46 -1.01 2.55 11.39
CA PRO A 46 0.17 2.24 12.19
C PRO A 46 0.47 0.73 12.22
N ALA A 47 1.70 0.35 11.87
CA ALA A 47 2.12 -1.05 11.84
C ALA A 47 2.02 -1.74 13.21
N ALA A 48 2.06 -0.97 14.31
CA ALA A 48 1.87 -1.46 15.67
C ALA A 48 0.50 -2.11 15.92
N LEU A 49 -0.50 -1.87 15.06
CA LEU A 49 -1.82 -2.50 15.16
C LEU A 49 -1.88 -3.90 14.52
N LEU A 50 -0.86 -4.30 13.77
CA LEU A 50 -0.82 -5.58 13.09
C LEU A 50 -0.60 -6.71 14.11
N ARG A 51 -1.56 -7.63 14.20
CA ARG A 51 -1.48 -8.79 15.10
C ARG A 51 -0.74 -9.99 14.52
N GLY A 52 -0.72 -10.12 13.19
CA GLY A 52 -0.13 -11.27 12.51
C GLY A 52 -0.32 -11.22 11.01
N ARG A 53 0.24 -12.22 10.32
CA ARG A 53 0.16 -12.39 8.87
C ARG A 53 -0.59 -13.68 8.54
N VAL A 54 -1.59 -13.58 7.66
CA VAL A 54 -2.24 -14.76 7.08
C VAL A 54 -1.29 -15.34 6.04
N LEU A 55 -0.91 -16.61 6.19
CA LEU A 55 -0.02 -17.30 5.25
C LEU A 55 -0.83 -18.09 4.21
N TYR A 56 -1.84 -18.83 4.66
CA TYR A 56 -2.79 -19.57 3.82
C TYR A 56 -3.98 -20.01 4.69
N GLN A 57 -5.13 -20.26 4.06
CA GLN A 57 -6.28 -20.92 4.69
C GLN A 57 -6.14 -22.43 4.53
N ALA A 58 -6.05 -23.17 5.64
CA ALA A 58 -5.91 -24.62 5.65
C ALA A 58 -7.27 -25.31 5.86
N GLY A 59 -8.15 -25.28 4.85
CA GLY A 59 -9.44 -26.00 4.94
C GLY A 59 -10.46 -25.58 3.89
N PRO A 60 -11.58 -26.33 3.73
CA PRO A 60 -12.68 -25.90 2.88
C PRO A 60 -13.37 -24.68 3.52
N GLY A 61 -13.67 -23.69 2.69
CA GLY A 61 -14.40 -22.47 3.07
C GLY A 61 -15.90 -22.70 3.23
#